data_AF-A0A7K9VIN6-F1
#
_entry.id   AF-A0A7K9VIN6-F1
#
_cell.length_a   1.000
_cell.length_b   1.000
_cell.length_c   1.000
_cell.angle_alpha   90.00
_cell.angle_beta   90.00
_cell.angle_gamma   90.00
#
_symmetry.space_group_name_H-M   'P 1'
#
loop_
_entity.id
_entity.type
_entity.pdbx_description
1 polymer ?
#
loop_
_entity_poly.entity_id
_entity_poly.type
_entity_poly.pdbx_seq_one_letter_code
_entity_poly.pdbx_strand_id
1 'polypeptide(L)'
;GNLKDADDPSTSIGAYHYMLESNIGKTMLEFQELMIVFQLLHWNGSLKALRETKCSRQEVISYYSQHSLDEKMRSHMALDWIMKEQESPGIISQELQVALRELEEVRKAGQELRFYKEKKEILSLALTQIYSDQVTTSSWDDQMSLALHGY
;
A
#
# COMPACT_ATOMS: atom_id res chain seq x y z
N GLY A 1 21.49 -14.72 -12.95
CA GLY A 1 21.23 -15.50 -11.74
C GLY A 1 21.87 -16.85 -11.91
N ASN A 2 22.67 -17.27 -10.94
CA ASN A 2 23.19 -18.64 -10.88
C ASN A 2 22.09 -19.53 -10.27
N LEU A 3 21.96 -20.81 -10.67
CA LEU A 3 20.95 -21.71 -10.09
C LEU A 3 21.08 -21.82 -8.56
N LYS A 4 22.30 -21.70 -8.04
CA LYS A 4 22.58 -21.69 -6.60
C LYS A 4 21.93 -20.53 -5.83
N ASP A 5 21.60 -19.44 -6.52
CA ASP A 5 20.92 -18.30 -5.89
C ASP A 5 19.47 -18.67 -5.50
N ALA A 6 18.87 -19.66 -6.17
CA ALA A 6 17.52 -20.12 -5.86
C ALA A 6 17.42 -20.87 -4.52
N ASP A 7 18.53 -21.50 -4.09
CA ASP A 7 18.60 -22.23 -2.81
C ASP A 7 18.80 -21.29 -1.60
N ASP A 8 19.13 -20.01 -1.84
CA ASP A 8 19.31 -19.00 -0.80
C ASP A 8 18.11 -18.03 -0.77
N PRO A 9 17.22 -18.13 0.23
CA PRO A 9 16.05 -17.27 0.39
C PRO A 9 16.38 -15.79 0.63
N SER A 10 17.64 -15.49 0.97
CA SER A 10 18.14 -14.12 1.12
C SER A 10 18.49 -13.46 -0.22
N THR A 11 18.47 -14.19 -1.35
CA THR A 11 18.55 -13.62 -2.70
C THR A 11 17.15 -13.32 -3.27
N SER A 12 17.08 -12.50 -4.31
CA SER A 12 15.80 -12.19 -4.96
C SER A 12 15.21 -13.42 -5.66
N ILE A 13 16.09 -14.30 -6.17
CA ILE A 13 15.70 -15.53 -6.87
C ILE A 13 15.18 -16.55 -5.86
N GLY A 14 15.88 -16.77 -4.74
CA GLY A 14 15.42 -17.69 -3.71
C GLY A 14 14.15 -17.22 -2.99
N ALA A 15 13.98 -15.91 -2.78
CA ALA A 15 12.71 -15.38 -2.26
C ALA A 15 11.55 -15.63 -3.22
N TYR A 16 11.76 -15.49 -4.53
CA TYR A 16 10.74 -15.80 -5.54
C TYR A 16 10.45 -17.31 -5.61
N HIS A 17 11.48 -18.15 -5.53
CA HIS A 17 11.33 -19.60 -5.43
C HIS A 17 10.48 -20.00 -4.22
N TYR A 18 10.85 -19.50 -3.03
CA TYR A 18 10.10 -19.72 -1.79
C TYR A 18 8.65 -19.23 -1.89
N MET A 19 8.41 -18.10 -2.55
CA MET A 19 7.07 -17.58 -2.79
C MET A 19 6.24 -18.52 -3.65
N LEU A 20 6.81 -19.09 -4.73
CA LEU A 20 6.10 -20.07 -5.56
C LEU A 20 5.80 -21.35 -4.77
N GLU A 21 6.78 -21.89 -4.04
CA GLU A 21 6.61 -23.09 -3.21
C GLU A 21 5.52 -22.91 -2.14
N SER A 22 5.52 -21.76 -1.46
CA SER A 22 4.56 -21.44 -0.39
C SER A 22 3.12 -21.25 -0.89
N ASN A 23 2.91 -21.17 -2.20
CA ASN A 23 1.58 -21.06 -2.81
C ASN A 23 1.16 -22.37 -3.51
N ILE A 24 1.93 -23.46 -3.41
CA ILE A 24 1.48 -24.78 -3.86
C ILE A 24 0.19 -25.16 -3.10
N GLY A 25 -0.84 -25.54 -3.85
CA GLY A 25 -2.16 -25.90 -3.30
C GLY A 25 -3.12 -24.72 -3.12
N LYS A 26 -2.67 -23.47 -3.33
CA LYS A 26 -3.56 -22.30 -3.40
C LYS A 26 -4.10 -22.09 -4.81
N THR A 27 -5.21 -21.40 -4.89
CA THR A 27 -5.84 -20.99 -6.15
C THR A 27 -5.03 -19.88 -6.83
N MET A 28 -5.22 -19.75 -8.15
CA MET A 28 -4.64 -18.64 -8.92
C MET A 28 -5.07 -17.27 -8.39
N LEU A 29 -6.29 -17.14 -7.87
CA LEU A 29 -6.78 -15.87 -7.32
C LEU A 29 -6.05 -15.50 -6.02
N GLU A 30 -5.84 -16.44 -5.11
CA GLU A 30 -5.06 -16.22 -3.89
C GLU A 30 -3.61 -15.84 -4.20
N PHE A 31 -2.99 -16.51 -5.18
CA PHE A 31 -1.64 -16.17 -5.61
C PHE A 31 -1.58 -14.76 -6.21
N GLN A 32 -2.55 -14.41 -7.06
CA GLN A 32 -2.62 -13.07 -7.64
C GLN A 32 -2.86 -12.01 -6.59
N GLU A 33 -3.73 -12.24 -5.60
CA GLU A 33 -3.95 -11.33 -4.48
C GLU A 33 -2.65 -11.07 -3.71
N LEU A 34 -1.90 -12.13 -3.40
CA LEU A 34 -0.58 -12.01 -2.79
C LEU A 34 0.36 -11.15 -3.63
N MET A 35 0.37 -11.32 -4.96
CA MET A 35 1.19 -10.49 -5.86
C MET A 35 0.78 -9.02 -5.78
N ILE A 36 -0.52 -8.72 -5.76
CA ILE A 36 -1.02 -7.35 -5.61
C ILE A 36 -0.54 -6.74 -4.29
N VAL A 37 -0.65 -7.47 -3.18
CA VAL A 37 -0.16 -7.01 -1.86
C VAL A 37 1.33 -6.66 -1.93
N PHE A 38 2.16 -7.53 -2.50
CA PHE A 38 3.60 -7.25 -2.66
C PHE A 38 3.90 -6.05 -3.55
N GLN A 39 3.15 -5.87 -4.64
CA GLN A 39 3.27 -4.69 -5.50
C GLN A 39 2.90 -3.41 -4.76
N LEU A 40 1.85 -3.44 -3.94
CA LEU A 40 1.42 -2.30 -3.11
C LEU A 40 2.44 -1.95 -2.03
N LEU A 41 2.94 -2.96 -1.30
CA LEU A 41 3.98 -2.76 -0.28
C LEU A 41 5.29 -2.24 -0.87
N HIS A 42 5.60 -2.63 -2.11
CA HIS A 42 6.73 -2.08 -2.83
C HIS A 42 6.48 -0.61 -3.20
N TRP A 43 5.31 -0.32 -3.75
CA TRP A 43 4.91 1.00 -4.21
C TRP A 43 4.81 2.04 -3.08
N ASN A 44 4.18 1.69 -1.94
CA ASN A 44 4.10 2.60 -0.80
C ASN A 44 5.40 2.62 0.03
N GLY A 45 6.40 1.80 -0.30
CA GLY A 45 7.70 1.78 0.39
C GLY A 45 7.75 0.93 1.67
N SER A 46 6.65 0.29 2.10
CA SER A 46 6.65 -0.56 3.30
C SER A 46 7.63 -1.73 3.18
N LEU A 47 7.85 -2.30 1.98
CA LEU A 47 8.89 -3.34 1.80
C LEU A 47 10.30 -2.82 2.11
N LYS A 48 10.59 -1.55 1.78
CA LYS A 48 11.88 -0.94 2.11
C LYS A 48 12.00 -0.76 3.63
N ALA A 49 10.94 -0.27 4.29
CA ALA A 49 10.91 -0.12 5.74
C ALA A 49 11.08 -1.47 6.47
N LEU A 50 10.36 -2.51 6.04
CA LEU A 50 10.48 -3.87 6.60
C LEU A 50 11.90 -4.44 6.47
N ARG A 51 12.56 -4.16 5.34
CA ARG A 51 13.96 -4.56 5.14
C ARG A 51 14.89 -3.83 6.10
N GLU A 52 14.64 -2.55 6.37
CA GLU A 52 15.44 -1.73 7.30
C GLU A 52 15.23 -2.15 8.76
N THR A 53 14.04 -2.65 9.12
CA THR A 53 13.75 -3.24 10.44
C THR A 53 14.21 -4.70 10.60
N LYS A 54 15.08 -5.19 9.70
CA LYS A 54 15.64 -6.55 9.71
C LYS A 54 14.61 -7.68 9.57
N CYS A 55 13.44 -7.42 8.98
CA CYS A 55 12.52 -8.50 8.61
C CYS A 55 13.08 -9.25 7.40
N SER A 56 13.15 -10.57 7.51
CA SER A 56 13.57 -11.43 6.40
C SER A 56 12.50 -11.47 5.30
N ARG A 57 12.91 -11.75 4.06
CA ARG A 57 11.96 -11.90 2.94
C ARG A 57 10.96 -13.03 3.20
N GLN A 58 11.39 -14.10 3.86
CA GLN A 58 10.54 -15.25 4.18
C GLN A 58 9.47 -14.90 5.21
N GLU A 59 9.81 -14.14 6.26
CA GLU A 59 8.84 -13.68 7.25
C GLU A 59 7.77 -12.80 6.61
N VAL A 60 8.19 -11.87 5.73
CA VAL A 60 7.26 -11.01 4.99
C VAL A 60 6.34 -11.85 4.09
N ILE A 61 6.89 -12.81 3.33
CA ILE A 61 6.10 -13.72 2.48
C ILE A 61 5.13 -14.56 3.30
N SER A 62 5.58 -15.14 4.40
CA SER A 62 4.75 -15.96 5.28
C SER A 62 3.60 -15.15 5.88
N TYR A 63 3.88 -13.94 6.36
CA TYR A 63 2.87 -13.04 6.92
C TYR A 63 1.79 -12.68 5.89
N TYR A 64 2.17 -12.11 4.76
CA TYR A 64 1.19 -11.66 3.75
C TYR A 64 0.53 -12.83 3.00
N SER A 65 1.10 -14.03 3.03
CA SER A 65 0.46 -15.24 2.49
C SER A 65 -0.79 -15.68 3.24
N GLN A 66 -1.01 -15.15 4.46
CA GLN A 66 -2.14 -15.47 5.33
C GLN A 66 -3.12 -14.31 5.49
N HIS A 67 -2.81 -13.13 4.93
CA HIS A 67 -3.62 -11.92 5.06
C HIS A 67 -4.05 -11.45 3.67
N SER A 68 -5.36 -11.38 3.47
CA SER A 68 -5.95 -10.83 2.24
C SER A 68 -5.82 -9.31 2.18
N LEU A 69 -6.03 -8.74 1.00
CA LEU A 69 -6.08 -7.30 0.80
C LEU A 69 -7.44 -6.77 1.25
N ASP A 70 -7.60 -6.63 2.55
CA ASP A 70 -8.83 -6.20 3.22
C ASP A 70 -8.84 -4.69 3.53
N GLU A 71 -9.96 -4.22 4.09
CA GLU A 71 -10.15 -2.83 4.51
C GLU A 71 -9.09 -2.37 5.53
N LYS A 72 -8.69 -3.26 6.43
CA LYS A 72 -7.67 -2.97 7.44
C LYS A 72 -6.31 -2.73 6.79
N MET A 73 -5.93 -3.55 5.82
CA MET A 73 -4.68 -3.36 5.09
C MET A 73 -4.67 -2.07 4.28
N ARG A 74 -5.77 -1.78 3.55
CA ARG A 74 -5.94 -0.51 2.83
C ARG A 74 -5.84 0.70 3.75
N SER A 75 -6.46 0.62 4.93
CA SER A 75 -6.42 1.68 5.94
C SER A 75 -5.00 1.92 6.47
N HIS A 76 -4.23 0.87 6.76
CA HIS A 76 -2.82 1.05 7.15
C HIS A 76 -1.99 1.69 6.03
N MET A 77 -2.16 1.25 4.78
CA MET A 77 -1.45 1.86 3.65
C MET A 77 -1.87 3.31 3.43
N ALA A 78 -3.14 3.65 3.69
CA ALA A 78 -3.61 5.02 3.64
C ALA A 78 -2.93 5.89 4.71
N LEU A 79 -2.77 5.38 5.94
CA LEU A 79 -2.02 6.06 7.00
C LEU A 79 -0.56 6.31 6.61
N ASP A 80 0.12 5.33 5.99
CA ASP A 80 1.48 5.51 5.48
C ASP A 80 1.56 6.67 4.46
N TRP A 81 0.54 6.82 3.61
CA TRP A 81 0.44 7.92 2.66
C TRP A 81 0.15 9.26 3.34
N ILE A 82 -0.72 9.29 4.36
CA ILE A 82 -1.01 10.48 5.16
C ILE A 82 0.26 10.99 5.85
N MET A 83 1.08 10.10 6.40
CA MET A 83 2.37 10.48 6.99
C MET A 83 3.29 11.16 5.95
N LYS A 84 3.35 10.63 4.72
CA LYS A 84 4.12 11.27 3.63
C LYS A 84 3.56 12.62 3.20
N GLU A 85 2.24 12.79 3.23
CA GLU A 85 1.59 14.08 2.92
C GLU A 85 1.99 15.17 3.94
N GLN A 86 2.18 14.80 5.21
CA GLN A 86 2.67 15.72 6.23
C GLN A 86 4.12 16.18 5.95
N GLU A 87 4.96 15.30 5.42
CA GLU A 87 6.34 15.62 5.04
C GLU A 87 6.44 16.37 3.70
N SER A 88 5.57 16.02 2.75
CA SER A 88 5.54 16.55 1.40
C SER A 88 4.10 16.81 0.95
N PRO A 89 3.53 17.99 1.25
CA PRO A 89 2.16 18.33 0.88
C PRO A 89 1.91 18.22 -0.62
N GLY A 90 0.77 17.65 -0.99
CA GLY A 90 0.32 17.41 -2.36
C GLY A 90 0.76 16.06 -2.95
N ILE A 91 1.58 15.26 -2.26
CA ILE A 91 2.10 13.98 -2.77
C ILE A 91 0.97 12.99 -3.06
N ILE A 92 -0.05 12.91 -2.21
CA ILE A 92 -1.18 11.98 -2.41
C ILE A 92 -1.97 12.37 -3.65
N SER A 93 -2.26 13.66 -3.82
CA SER A 93 -3.00 14.17 -4.98
C SER A 93 -2.22 13.92 -6.27
N GLN A 94 -0.91 14.17 -6.27
CA GLN A 94 -0.04 13.91 -7.40
C GLN A 94 -0.02 12.41 -7.75
N GLU A 95 0.20 11.54 -6.77
CA GLU A 95 0.24 10.10 -6.98
C GLU A 95 -1.11 9.54 -7.45
N LEU A 96 -2.23 10.11 -6.99
CA LEU A 96 -3.57 9.73 -7.45
C LEU A 96 -3.76 10.04 -8.94
N GLN A 97 -3.27 11.20 -9.41
CA GLN A 97 -3.30 11.52 -10.83
C GLN A 97 -2.46 10.56 -11.67
N VAL A 98 -1.31 10.12 -11.14
CA VAL A 98 -0.48 9.09 -11.78
C VAL A 98 -1.23 7.77 -11.84
N ALA A 99 -1.78 7.30 -10.71
CA ALA A 99 -2.53 6.05 -10.62
C ALA A 99 -3.73 6.00 -11.59
N LEU A 100 -4.47 7.11 -11.72
CA LEU A 100 -5.60 7.22 -12.64
C LEU A 100 -5.17 7.16 -14.11
N ARG A 101 -4.04 7.80 -14.46
CA ARG A 101 -3.49 7.77 -15.81
C ARG A 101 -3.02 6.36 -16.17
N GLU A 102 -2.25 5.73 -15.29
CA GLU A 102 -1.76 4.37 -15.47
C GLU A 102 -2.93 3.38 -15.62
N LEU A 103 -3.96 3.50 -14.77
CA LEU A 103 -5.17 2.67 -14.84
C LEU A 103 -5.84 2.76 -16.21
N GLU A 104 -5.95 3.97 -16.78
CA GLU A 104 -6.56 4.16 -18.09
C GLU A 104 -5.70 3.59 -19.23
N GLU A 105 -4.37 3.72 -19.13
CA GLU A 105 -3.43 3.14 -20.10
C GLU A 105 -3.50 1.61 -20.10
N VAL A 106 -3.43 0.98 -18.93
CA VAL A 106 -3.51 -0.49 -18.83
C VAL A 106 -4.89 -1.02 -19.22
N ARG A 107 -5.95 -0.26 -18.96
CA ARG A 107 -7.30 -0.58 -19.42
C ARG A 107 -7.39 -0.59 -20.93
N LYS A 108 -6.82 0.40 -21.62
CA LYS A 108 -6.76 0.43 -23.09
C LYS A 108 -5.93 -0.71 -23.66
N ALA A 109 -4.86 -1.10 -22.96
CA ALA A 109 -4.00 -2.21 -23.34
C ALA A 109 -4.61 -3.60 -23.05
N GLY A 110 -5.76 -3.69 -22.37
CA GLY A 110 -6.38 -4.96 -21.99
C GLY A 110 -5.58 -5.73 -20.95
N GLN A 111 -4.81 -5.03 -20.11
CA GLN A 111 -3.95 -5.61 -19.08
C GLN A 111 -4.67 -5.73 -17.74
N GLU A 112 -4.02 -6.38 -16.77
CA GLU A 112 -4.49 -6.55 -15.41
C GLU A 112 -4.72 -5.18 -14.74
N LEU A 113 -5.88 -5.00 -14.07
CA LEU A 113 -6.31 -3.71 -13.52
C LEU A 113 -6.33 -3.63 -11.99
N ARG A 114 -6.26 -4.75 -11.27
CA ARG A 114 -6.44 -4.78 -9.81
C ARG A 114 -5.42 -3.91 -9.12
N PHE A 115 -4.14 -4.02 -9.47
CA PHE A 115 -3.09 -3.21 -8.84
C PHE A 115 -3.41 -1.70 -8.87
N TYR A 116 -3.80 -1.20 -10.04
CA TYR A 116 -4.09 0.21 -10.24
C TYR A 116 -5.41 0.66 -9.58
N LYS A 117 -6.41 -0.23 -9.52
CA LYS A 117 -7.64 0.02 -8.77
C LYS A 117 -7.36 0.15 -7.27
N GLU A 118 -6.51 -0.72 -6.73
CA GLU A 118 -6.10 -0.68 -5.33
C GLU A 118 -5.28 0.57 -4.98
N LYS A 119 -4.33 0.97 -5.86
CA LYS A 119 -3.64 2.27 -5.73
C LYS A 119 -4.64 3.42 -5.60
N LYS A 120 -5.61 3.50 -6.52
CA LYS A 120 -6.64 4.55 -6.52
C LYS A 120 -7.45 4.52 -5.22
N GLU A 121 -7.88 3.35 -4.78
CA GLU A 121 -8.71 3.17 -3.58
C GLU A 121 -7.97 3.62 -2.32
N ILE A 122 -6.73 3.18 -2.12
CA ILE A 122 -5.89 3.56 -0.98
C ILE A 122 -5.66 5.08 -0.93
N LEU A 123 -5.34 5.71 -2.07
CA LEU A 123 -5.10 7.16 -2.12
C LEU A 123 -6.38 7.96 -1.90
N SER A 124 -7.52 7.48 -2.42
CA SER A 124 -8.83 8.11 -2.20
C SER A 124 -9.26 8.01 -0.74
N LEU A 125 -9.00 6.86 -0.11
CA LEU A 125 -9.21 6.65 1.33
C LEU A 125 -8.37 7.62 2.15
N ALA A 126 -7.07 7.75 1.85
CA ALA A 126 -6.15 8.66 2.53
C ALA A 126 -6.64 10.13 2.45
N LEU A 127 -7.03 10.60 1.25
CA LEU A 127 -7.60 11.94 1.08
C LEU A 127 -8.87 12.12 1.91
N THR A 128 -9.78 11.15 1.90
CA THR A 128 -11.05 11.22 2.64
C THR A 128 -10.81 11.35 4.15
N GLN A 129 -9.82 10.63 4.69
CA GLN A 129 -9.42 10.73 6.10
C GLN A 129 -8.85 12.12 6.42
N ILE A 130 -7.96 12.65 5.57
CA ILE A 130 -7.42 14.01 5.75
C ILE A 130 -8.53 15.08 5.74
N TYR A 131 -9.46 15.02 4.79
CA TYR A 131 -10.55 15.99 4.73
C TYR A 131 -11.47 15.89 5.96
N SER A 132 -11.73 14.68 6.45
CA SER A 132 -12.54 14.47 7.66
C SER A 132 -11.85 15.04 8.90
N ASP A 133 -10.53 14.86 9.03
CA ASP A 133 -9.74 15.42 10.12
C ASP A 133 -9.65 16.95 10.06
N GLN A 134 -9.56 17.53 8.86
CA GLN A 134 -9.59 19.00 8.69
C GLN A 134 -10.94 19.60 9.08
N VAL A 135 -12.05 18.96 8.70
CA VAL A 135 -13.39 19.44 9.07
C VAL A 135 -13.63 19.37 10.57
N THR A 136 -13.14 18.32 11.23
CA THR A 136 -13.25 18.20 12.69
C THR A 136 -12.39 19.26 13.38
N THR A 137 -11.12 19.39 13.02
CA THR A 137 -10.20 20.38 13.61
C THR A 137 -10.71 21.83 13.42
N SER A 138 -11.17 22.20 12.22
CA SER A 138 -11.76 23.52 11.99
C SER A 138 -13.01 23.77 12.84
N SER A 139 -13.84 22.73 13.04
CA SER A 139 -15.04 22.85 13.89
C SER A 139 -14.69 23.05 15.37
N TRP A 140 -13.59 22.47 15.86
CA TRP A 140 -13.12 22.68 17.22
C TRP A 140 -12.51 24.07 17.41
N ASP A 141 -11.74 24.54 16.42
CA ASP A 141 -11.13 25.87 16.44
C ASP A 141 -12.19 26.99 16.41
N ASP A 142 -13.26 26.82 15.61
CA ASP A 142 -14.39 27.76 15.57
C ASP A 142 -15.15 27.80 16.91
N GLN A 143 -15.37 26.65 17.55
CA GLN A 143 -16.02 26.58 18.87
C GLN A 143 -15.15 27.21 19.98
N MET A 144 -13.83 27.00 19.96
CA MET A 144 -12.89 27.61 20.90
C MET A 144 -12.80 29.14 20.70
N SER A 145 -12.75 29.59 19.45
CA SER A 145 -12.73 31.01 19.10
C SER A 145 -13.98 31.74 19.59
N LEU A 146 -15.16 31.13 19.42
CA LEU A 146 -16.43 31.67 19.94
C LEU A 146 -16.48 31.71 21.47
N ALA A 147 -15.89 30.73 22.16
CA ALA A 147 -15.84 30.70 23.62
C ALA A 147 -14.87 31.76 24.21
N LEU A 148 -13.81 32.12 23.49
CA LEU A 148 -12.81 33.10 23.93
C LEU A 148 -13.22 34.56 23.69
N HIS A 149 -14.09 34.84 22.70
CA HIS A 149 -14.59 36.18 22.40
C HIS A 149 -15.90 36.55 23.14
N GLY A 150 -16.36 35.69 24.06
CA GLY A 150 -17.62 35.82 24.79
C GLY A 150 -17.56 36.47 26.18
N TYR A 151 -16.46 37.14 26.55
CA TYR A 151 -16.31 37.83 27.86
C TYR A 151 -15.94 39.30 27.72
#